data_AF-A0A421FE20-F1
#
_entry.id   AF-A0A421FE20-F1
#
_cell.length_a   1.000
_cell.length_b   1.000
_cell.length_c   1.000
_cell.angle_alpha   90.00
_cell.angle_beta   90.00
_cell.angle_gamma   90.00
#
_symmetry.space_group_name_H-M   'P 1'
#
loop_
_entity.id
_entity.type
_entity.pdbx_description
1 polymer ?
#
loop_
_entity_poly.entity_id
_entity_poly.type
_entity_poly.pdbx_seq_one_letter_code
_entity_poly.pdbx_strand_id
1 'polypeptide(L)'
;MGFLKCSLEELMYGVFMGDSHAMALKSAAVDLNIGRGAVLVQLQGPCKEDPFRFLALKWIEVRPPPVPVVGKMLVAPREVLFLGGTGTMVRPDTGEYIGYEVHHSVEHPAFLPVEGLRRTRVVIGSIYRPRPDGTVDLFIKSYSMEADMGKIMGSLAMSHASRCIERVWMVPAFAYAKKLRWCMDNRLHGNNKHKVPLCSSCRVKEVLADVDQLLRARNIVVRICSICRDFVKGMSALEIARQEMNQQRPAVFDPLTPNTLDVLARDFSLDNSFCTASVESLCMLETPRSDSERTEVLS
;
A
#
# COMPACT_ATOMS: atom_id res chain seq x y z
N MET A 1 -14.52 9.74 -12.14
CA MET A 1 -13.62 9.18 -13.18
C MET A 1 -12.37 10.03 -13.22
N GLY A 2 -11.21 9.40 -13.29
CA GLY A 2 -9.94 10.08 -13.51
C GLY A 2 -8.98 9.16 -14.26
N PHE A 3 -7.77 9.63 -14.53
CA PHE A 3 -6.78 8.87 -15.29
C PHE A 3 -5.39 9.01 -14.68
N LEU A 4 -4.55 8.00 -14.90
CA LEU A 4 -3.12 8.00 -14.56
C LEU A 4 -2.27 8.12 -15.83
N LYS A 5 -1.17 8.88 -15.73
CA LYS A 5 -0.14 8.96 -16.78
C LYS A 5 0.90 7.86 -16.59
N CYS A 6 0.50 6.62 -16.82
CA CYS A 6 1.37 5.45 -16.79
C CYS A 6 0.76 4.33 -17.65
N SER A 7 1.55 3.32 -18.01
CA SER A 7 1.00 2.14 -18.69
C SER A 7 0.15 1.29 -17.74
N LEU A 8 -0.63 0.36 -18.29
CA LEU A 8 -1.43 -0.56 -17.48
C LEU A 8 -0.52 -1.46 -16.63
N GLU A 9 0.59 -1.92 -17.17
CA GLU A 9 1.56 -2.78 -16.47
C GLU A 9 2.22 -2.05 -15.30
N GLU A 10 2.55 -0.78 -15.47
CA GLU A 10 3.09 0.05 -14.39
C GLU A 10 2.07 0.23 -13.26
N LEU A 11 0.81 0.48 -13.62
CA LEU A 11 -0.29 0.57 -12.66
C LEU A 11 -0.48 -0.75 -11.91
N MET A 12 -0.61 -1.85 -12.66
CA MET A 12 -0.85 -3.19 -12.09
C MET A 12 0.32 -3.63 -11.20
N TYR A 13 1.55 -3.26 -11.53
CA TYR A 13 2.71 -3.54 -10.68
C TYR A 13 2.66 -2.79 -9.34
N GLY A 14 2.13 -1.56 -9.32
CA GLY A 14 1.89 -0.83 -8.08
C GLY A 14 0.67 -1.33 -7.29
N VAL A 15 -0.35 -1.85 -7.98
CA VAL A 15 -1.53 -2.46 -7.34
C VAL A 15 -1.20 -3.83 -6.74
N PHE A 16 -0.33 -4.60 -7.39
CA PHE A 16 0.00 -5.97 -7.02
C PHE A 16 0.76 -6.06 -5.69
N MET A 17 0.16 -6.80 -4.76
CA MET A 17 0.55 -6.93 -3.36
C MET A 17 0.45 -8.40 -2.95
N GLY A 18 1.46 -9.16 -3.32
CA GLY A 18 1.49 -10.63 -3.19
C GLY A 18 1.77 -11.16 -1.79
N ASP A 19 2.32 -10.32 -0.89
CA ASP A 19 2.66 -10.73 0.47
C ASP A 19 2.50 -9.59 1.49
N SER A 20 2.67 -9.93 2.77
CA SER A 20 2.58 -8.97 3.89
C SER A 20 3.70 -7.93 3.87
N HIS A 21 4.85 -8.25 3.28
CA HIS A 21 5.97 -7.30 3.14
C HIS A 21 5.61 -6.17 2.17
N ALA A 22 5.04 -6.50 1.02
CA ALA A 22 4.50 -5.55 0.07
C ALA A 22 3.40 -4.68 0.70
N MET A 23 2.50 -5.28 1.51
CA MET A 23 1.48 -4.57 2.32
C MET A 23 2.06 -3.51 3.23
N ALA A 24 3.05 -3.88 4.04
CA ALA A 24 3.75 -2.93 4.89
C ALA A 24 4.48 -1.85 4.07
N LEU A 25 5.08 -2.22 2.94
CA LEU A 25 5.82 -1.29 2.09
C LEU A 25 4.90 -0.23 1.47
N LYS A 26 3.71 -0.62 0.99
CA LYS A 26 2.71 0.33 0.46
C LYS A 26 2.22 1.29 1.54
N SER A 27 1.91 0.78 2.75
CA SER A 27 1.52 1.59 3.89
C SER A 27 2.59 2.64 4.22
N ALA A 28 3.85 2.22 4.26
CA ALA A 28 4.99 3.09 4.55
C ALA A 28 5.28 4.11 3.46
N ALA A 29 5.14 3.73 2.18
CA ALA A 29 5.53 4.55 1.05
C ALA A 29 4.45 5.54 0.61
N VAL A 30 3.18 5.10 0.55
CA VAL A 30 2.15 5.83 -0.21
C VAL A 30 0.76 5.85 0.42
N ASP A 31 0.44 4.96 1.35
CA ASP A 31 -0.91 4.85 1.93
C ASP A 31 -0.93 4.94 3.46
N LEU A 32 -0.88 6.19 3.93
CA LEU A 32 -0.93 6.51 5.35
C LEU A 32 -2.30 6.27 6.00
N ASN A 33 -3.34 5.88 5.25
CA ASN A 33 -4.63 5.52 5.83
C ASN A 33 -4.65 4.05 6.30
N ILE A 34 -3.78 3.20 5.78
CA ILE A 34 -3.71 1.78 6.12
C ILE A 34 -2.65 1.52 7.17
N GLY A 35 -3.04 0.95 8.30
CA GLY A 35 -2.19 0.52 9.40
C GLY A 35 -1.38 -0.72 9.07
N ARG A 36 -1.37 -1.68 10.01
CA ARG A 36 -0.84 -3.02 9.78
C ARG A 36 -1.68 -3.76 8.74
N GLY A 37 -1.07 -4.71 8.05
CA GLY A 37 -1.77 -5.54 7.08
C GLY A 37 -1.05 -6.84 6.82
N ALA A 38 -1.80 -7.86 6.46
CA ALA A 38 -1.27 -9.19 6.21
C ALA A 38 -2.03 -9.90 5.09
N VAL A 39 -1.28 -10.66 4.29
CA VAL A 39 -1.82 -11.73 3.46
C VAL A 39 -1.92 -12.97 4.35
N LEU A 40 -3.14 -13.38 4.68
CA LEU A 40 -3.41 -14.49 5.60
C LEU A 40 -3.24 -15.83 4.88
N VAL A 41 -3.83 -15.93 3.69
CA VAL A 41 -3.69 -17.11 2.83
C VAL A 41 -3.81 -16.69 1.37
N GLN A 42 -2.88 -17.20 0.56
CA GLN A 42 -2.96 -17.12 -0.89
C GLN A 42 -3.84 -18.25 -1.42
N LEU A 43 -4.90 -17.90 -2.14
CA LEU A 43 -5.81 -18.84 -2.82
C LEU A 43 -5.42 -19.06 -4.28
N GLN A 44 -4.89 -18.01 -4.91
CA GLN A 44 -4.40 -18.04 -6.27
C GLN A 44 -3.21 -17.10 -6.40
N GLY A 45 -2.14 -17.58 -7.03
CA GLY A 45 -0.94 -16.79 -7.29
C GLY A 45 -0.80 -16.33 -8.74
N PRO A 46 0.26 -15.54 -9.01
CA PRO A 46 0.65 -15.16 -10.36
C PRO A 46 0.87 -16.36 -11.27
N CYS A 47 0.76 -16.16 -12.59
CA CYS A 47 1.18 -17.16 -13.56
C CYS A 47 1.94 -16.52 -14.74
N LYS A 48 2.44 -17.37 -15.64
CA LYS A 48 3.22 -16.92 -16.80
C LYS A 48 2.42 -15.96 -17.69
N GLU A 49 1.13 -16.23 -17.84
CA GLU A 49 0.20 -15.48 -18.68
C GLU A 49 -0.19 -14.15 -18.02
N ASP A 50 -0.45 -14.16 -16.71
CA ASP A 50 -0.79 -12.98 -15.92
C ASP A 50 0.05 -12.93 -14.62
N PRO A 51 1.18 -12.19 -14.64
CA PRO A 51 2.03 -11.99 -13.47
C PRO A 51 1.37 -11.14 -12.37
N PHE A 52 0.24 -10.49 -12.66
CA PHE A 52 -0.50 -9.68 -11.69
C PHE A 52 -1.72 -10.43 -11.11
N ARG A 53 -1.96 -11.66 -11.58
CA ARG A 53 -3.04 -12.50 -11.09
C ARG A 53 -2.82 -12.85 -9.63
N PHE A 54 -3.79 -12.53 -8.79
CA PHE A 54 -3.72 -12.87 -7.38
C PHE A 54 -5.11 -13.01 -6.79
N LEU A 55 -5.28 -13.94 -5.86
CA LEU A 55 -6.44 -14.02 -4.99
C LEU A 55 -5.97 -14.46 -3.61
N ALA A 56 -6.34 -13.70 -2.58
CA ALA A 56 -5.95 -14.02 -1.21
C ALA A 56 -6.97 -13.52 -0.19
N LEU A 57 -7.02 -14.20 0.96
CA LEU A 57 -7.62 -13.64 2.16
C LEU A 57 -6.61 -12.69 2.80
N LYS A 58 -7.04 -11.45 3.04
CA LYS A 58 -6.22 -10.38 3.58
C LYS A 58 -6.90 -9.73 4.77
N TRP A 59 -6.08 -9.19 5.66
CA TRP A 59 -6.51 -8.35 6.76
C TRP A 59 -5.76 -7.03 6.73
N ILE A 60 -6.45 -5.94 7.03
CA ILE A 60 -5.85 -4.61 7.19
C ILE A 60 -6.44 -3.89 8.38
N GLU A 61 -5.61 -3.13 9.06
CA GLU A 61 -5.99 -2.07 9.96
C GLU A 61 -6.24 -0.78 9.14
N VAL A 62 -7.32 -0.08 9.44
CA VAL A 62 -7.68 1.21 8.85
C VAL A 62 -7.52 2.27 9.93
N ARG A 63 -6.56 3.17 9.72
CA ARG A 63 -6.27 4.25 10.66
C ARG A 63 -7.46 5.22 10.68
N PRO A 64 -7.84 5.74 11.85
CA PRO A 64 -8.92 6.71 11.94
C PRO A 64 -8.56 8.00 11.15
N PRO A 65 -9.56 8.74 10.64
CA PRO A 65 -9.31 10.03 10.03
C PRO A 65 -8.61 10.97 11.03
N PRO A 66 -7.64 11.79 10.59
CA PRO A 66 -7.08 12.82 11.44
C PRO A 66 -8.16 13.87 11.70
N VAL A 67 -8.72 13.90 12.91
CA VAL A 67 -9.73 14.88 13.32
C VAL A 67 -9.02 15.99 14.08
N PRO A 68 -8.96 17.23 13.57
CA PRO A 68 -8.41 18.33 14.32
C PRO A 68 -9.43 18.79 15.37
N VAL A 69 -8.95 18.98 16.61
CA VAL A 69 -9.51 19.80 17.70
C VAL A 69 -10.28 19.10 18.84
N VAL A 70 -9.75 19.37 20.04
CA VAL A 70 -10.33 19.48 21.41
C VAL A 70 -11.70 18.85 21.64
N GLY A 71 -11.71 17.77 22.43
CA GLY A 71 -12.92 17.22 23.04
C GLY A 71 -13.25 15.78 22.62
N LYS A 72 -12.44 14.81 23.08
CA LYS A 72 -12.80 13.39 23.33
C LYS A 72 -13.52 12.57 22.22
N MET A 73 -13.72 13.04 21.00
CA MET A 73 -14.28 12.21 19.93
C MET A 73 -13.16 11.32 19.35
N LEU A 74 -12.80 10.29 20.09
CA LEU A 74 -11.91 9.23 19.63
C LEU A 74 -12.69 8.34 18.65
N VAL A 75 -12.37 8.49 17.37
CA VAL A 75 -12.79 7.51 16.36
C VAL A 75 -11.94 6.27 16.56
N ALA A 76 -12.58 5.17 16.95
CA ALA A 76 -11.88 3.90 17.11
C ALA A 76 -11.25 3.45 15.78
N PRO A 77 -10.01 2.93 15.80
CA PRO A 77 -9.42 2.31 14.62
C PRO A 77 -10.28 1.13 14.16
N ARG A 78 -10.25 0.86 12.86
CA ARG A 78 -11.05 -0.19 12.23
C ARG A 78 -10.17 -1.26 11.66
N GLU A 79 -10.76 -2.41 11.39
CA GLU A 79 -10.13 -3.47 10.61
C GLU A 79 -11.07 -4.01 9.53
N VAL A 80 -10.47 -4.54 8.48
CA VAL A 80 -11.17 -5.20 7.39
C VAL A 80 -10.53 -6.56 7.16
N LEU A 81 -11.35 -7.61 7.23
CA LEU A 81 -11.04 -8.93 6.70
C LEU A 81 -11.72 -9.08 5.35
N PHE A 82 -10.98 -9.41 4.30
CA PHE A 82 -11.52 -9.43 2.93
C PHE A 82 -10.79 -10.42 2.02
N LEU A 83 -11.49 -10.90 1.00
CA LEU A 83 -10.87 -11.50 -0.18
C LEU A 83 -10.44 -10.39 -1.12
N GLY A 84 -9.16 -10.39 -1.49
CA GLY A 84 -8.58 -9.45 -2.43
C GLY A 84 -8.12 -10.16 -3.71
N GLY A 85 -8.69 -9.76 -4.85
CA GLY A 85 -8.38 -10.29 -6.17
C GLY A 85 -7.79 -9.22 -7.10
N THR A 86 -6.76 -9.56 -7.87
CA THR A 86 -6.14 -8.68 -8.87
C THR A 86 -5.80 -9.46 -10.13
N GLY A 87 -5.67 -8.76 -11.26
CA GLY A 87 -5.13 -9.35 -12.49
C GLY A 87 -5.43 -8.51 -13.71
N THR A 88 -5.16 -9.09 -14.87
CA THR A 88 -5.56 -8.54 -16.17
C THR A 88 -6.46 -9.52 -16.92
N MET A 89 -7.27 -9.00 -17.83
CA MET A 89 -8.14 -9.82 -18.67
C MET A 89 -8.48 -9.13 -19.98
N VAL A 90 -8.82 -9.93 -20.99
CA VAL A 90 -9.54 -9.46 -22.17
C VAL A 90 -11.02 -9.62 -21.90
N ARG A 91 -11.76 -8.51 -21.98
CA ARG A 91 -13.21 -8.50 -21.82
C ARG A 91 -13.87 -9.36 -22.91
N PRO A 92 -14.67 -10.37 -22.57
CA PRO A 92 -15.32 -11.22 -23.57
C PRO A 92 -16.30 -10.46 -24.47
N ASP A 93 -16.93 -9.40 -23.96
CA ASP A 93 -17.97 -8.63 -24.63
C ASP A 93 -17.41 -7.53 -25.55
N THR A 94 -16.31 -6.89 -25.16
CA THR A 94 -15.72 -5.78 -25.94
C THR A 94 -14.37 -6.10 -26.57
N GLY A 95 -13.72 -7.18 -26.17
CA GLY A 95 -12.33 -7.49 -26.56
C GLY A 95 -11.29 -6.55 -25.94
N GLU A 96 -11.69 -5.63 -25.04
CA GLU A 96 -10.77 -4.69 -24.43
C GLU A 96 -9.89 -5.38 -23.38
N TYR A 97 -8.58 -5.12 -23.44
CA TYR A 97 -7.64 -5.55 -22.40
C TYR A 97 -7.67 -4.56 -21.23
N ILE A 98 -7.96 -5.07 -20.02
CA ILE A 98 -8.12 -4.26 -18.80
C ILE A 98 -7.34 -4.88 -17.64
N GLY A 99 -7.02 -4.06 -16.65
CA GLY A 99 -6.64 -4.50 -15.31
C GLY A 99 -7.83 -4.40 -14.35
N TYR A 100 -7.80 -5.19 -13.28
CA TYR A 100 -8.81 -5.12 -12.23
C TYR A 100 -8.21 -5.33 -10.83
N GLU A 101 -8.90 -4.77 -9.84
CA GLU A 101 -8.68 -5.03 -8.41
C GLU A 101 -10.06 -5.09 -7.73
N VAL A 102 -10.30 -6.13 -6.93
CA VAL A 102 -11.56 -6.33 -6.21
C VAL A 102 -11.25 -6.69 -4.77
N HIS A 103 -11.87 -5.98 -3.83
CA HIS A 103 -11.83 -6.30 -2.41
C HIS A 103 -13.26 -6.56 -1.93
N HIS A 104 -13.50 -7.73 -1.34
CA HIS A 104 -14.82 -8.07 -0.79
C HIS A 104 -14.67 -8.58 0.63
N SER A 105 -15.24 -7.88 1.60
CA SER A 105 -15.21 -8.30 3.00
C SER A 105 -15.82 -9.69 3.20
N VAL A 106 -15.20 -10.44 4.12
CA VAL A 106 -15.70 -11.75 4.54
C VAL A 106 -15.75 -11.82 6.06
N GLU A 107 -16.60 -12.70 6.57
CA GLU A 107 -16.71 -13.03 7.98
C GLU A 107 -16.37 -14.50 8.16
N HIS A 108 -15.59 -14.81 9.18
CA HIS A 108 -15.19 -16.17 9.48
C HIS A 108 -15.00 -16.32 10.99
N PRO A 109 -15.59 -17.33 11.65
CA PRO A 109 -15.52 -17.49 13.10
C PRO A 109 -14.09 -17.59 13.66
N ALA A 110 -13.15 -18.16 12.90
CA ALA A 110 -11.74 -18.21 13.29
C ALA A 110 -11.07 -16.82 13.35
N PHE A 111 -11.58 -15.83 12.61
CA PHE A 111 -10.99 -14.48 12.54
C PHE A 111 -11.91 -13.47 13.23
N LEU A 112 -11.99 -13.56 14.55
CA LEU A 112 -12.66 -12.56 15.39
C LEU A 112 -11.98 -11.19 15.26
N PRO A 113 -12.70 -10.09 15.57
CA PRO A 113 -12.08 -8.78 15.56
C PRO A 113 -10.90 -8.69 16.54
N VAL A 114 -9.78 -8.11 16.10
CA VAL A 114 -8.63 -7.88 16.97
C VAL A 114 -9.02 -6.91 18.09
N GLU A 115 -8.58 -7.20 19.32
CA GLU A 115 -8.91 -6.37 20.49
C GLU A 115 -8.55 -4.89 20.24
N GLY A 116 -9.48 -4.00 20.58
CA GLY A 116 -9.32 -2.56 20.37
C GLY A 116 -9.65 -2.08 18.95
N LEU A 117 -9.86 -2.97 17.98
CA LEU A 117 -10.27 -2.63 16.62
C LEU A 117 -11.75 -2.95 16.38
N ARG A 118 -12.41 -2.13 15.56
CA ARG A 118 -13.78 -2.39 15.10
C ARG A 118 -13.80 -2.98 13.70
N ARG A 119 -14.47 -4.13 13.51
CA ARG A 119 -14.68 -4.72 12.18
C ARG A 119 -15.56 -3.80 11.34
N THR A 120 -15.10 -3.48 10.14
CA THR A 120 -15.90 -2.80 9.11
C THR A 120 -15.94 -3.64 7.85
N ARG A 121 -16.96 -3.42 7.01
CA ARG A 121 -17.17 -4.18 5.77
C ARG A 121 -17.03 -3.26 4.58
N VAL A 122 -16.29 -3.71 3.58
CA VAL A 122 -16.09 -2.99 2.32
C VAL A 122 -16.29 -3.92 1.14
N VAL A 123 -16.82 -3.34 0.06
CA VAL A 123 -16.80 -3.90 -1.28
C VAL A 123 -16.20 -2.84 -2.19
N ILE A 124 -15.03 -3.12 -2.74
CA ILE A 124 -14.30 -2.23 -3.64
C ILE A 124 -14.11 -2.96 -4.95
N GLY A 125 -14.44 -2.30 -6.06
CA GLY A 125 -14.16 -2.79 -7.40
C GLY A 125 -13.51 -1.69 -8.23
N SER A 126 -12.36 -2.02 -8.81
CA SER A 126 -11.56 -1.14 -9.64
C SER A 126 -11.37 -1.79 -11.01
N ILE A 127 -11.62 -1.02 -12.08
CA ILE A 127 -11.29 -1.38 -13.46
C ILE A 127 -10.32 -0.32 -14.00
N TYR A 128 -9.25 -0.80 -14.62
CA TYR A 128 -8.20 0.00 -15.20
C TYR A 128 -8.17 -0.23 -16.71
N ARG A 129 -8.47 0.82 -17.48
CA ARG A 129 -8.59 0.72 -18.94
C ARG A 129 -7.47 1.51 -19.62
N PRO A 130 -6.53 0.87 -20.32
CA PRO A 130 -5.49 1.56 -21.05
C PRO A 130 -6.07 2.36 -22.23
N ARG A 131 -5.41 3.48 -22.55
CA ARG A 131 -5.74 4.36 -23.68
C ARG A 131 -4.59 4.39 -24.69
N PRO A 132 -4.88 4.72 -25.97
CA PRO A 132 -3.84 4.84 -27.00
C PRO A 132 -2.76 5.89 -26.72
N ASP A 133 -3.06 6.90 -25.89
CA ASP A 133 -2.13 7.97 -25.51
C ASP A 133 -1.16 7.56 -24.37
N GLY A 134 -1.19 6.29 -23.96
CA GLY A 134 -0.35 5.76 -22.88
C GLY A 134 -0.82 6.10 -21.47
N THR A 135 -2.05 6.62 -21.34
CA THR A 135 -2.69 6.82 -20.03
C THR A 135 -3.64 5.67 -19.69
N VAL A 136 -4.07 5.58 -18.43
CA VAL A 136 -5.01 4.55 -17.95
C VAL A 136 -6.18 5.22 -17.24
N ASP A 137 -7.38 4.94 -17.73
CA ASP A 137 -8.64 5.33 -17.07
C ASP A 137 -8.88 4.50 -15.81
N LEU A 138 -9.33 5.17 -14.75
CA LEU A 138 -9.70 4.54 -13.49
C LEU A 138 -11.22 4.59 -13.28
N PHE A 139 -11.81 3.40 -13.10
CA PHE A 139 -13.19 3.23 -12.70
C PHE A 139 -13.22 2.51 -11.36
N ILE A 140 -13.44 3.25 -10.28
CA ILE A 140 -13.42 2.72 -8.92
C ILE A 140 -14.78 2.94 -8.27
N LYS A 141 -15.37 1.88 -7.74
CA LYS A 141 -16.55 1.92 -6.89
C LYS A 141 -16.20 1.31 -5.55
N SER A 142 -16.65 1.97 -4.48
CA SER A 142 -16.46 1.51 -3.11
C SER A 142 -17.77 1.64 -2.36
N TYR A 143 -18.13 0.58 -1.66
CA TYR A 143 -19.24 0.54 -0.72
C TYR A 143 -18.68 0.14 0.63
N SER A 144 -18.89 0.97 1.63
CA SER A 144 -18.45 0.70 3.00
C SER A 144 -19.68 0.63 3.89
N MET A 145 -19.81 -0.47 4.62
CA MET A 145 -20.85 -0.65 5.62
C MET A 145 -20.17 -0.63 6.98
N GLU A 146 -20.51 0.36 7.80
CA GLU A 146 -20.11 0.34 9.19
C GLU A 146 -20.98 -0.69 9.92
N ALA A 147 -20.37 -1.80 10.34
CA ALA A 147 -21.09 -2.88 11.04
C ALA A 147 -21.64 -2.42 12.40
N ASP A 148 -20.99 -1.43 13.01
CA ASP A 148 -21.47 -0.69 14.17
C ASP A 148 -21.75 0.75 13.78
N MET A 149 -22.97 1.23 14.03
CA MET A 149 -23.43 2.62 13.87
C MET A 149 -22.74 3.61 14.85
N GLY A 150 -21.48 3.37 15.20
CA GLY A 150 -20.77 4.08 16.26
C GLY A 150 -20.22 5.42 15.81
N LYS A 151 -20.78 6.50 16.37
CA LYS A 151 -20.26 7.89 16.57
C LYS A 151 -19.58 8.64 15.41
N ILE A 152 -19.15 8.02 14.32
CA ILE A 152 -18.68 8.75 13.15
C ILE A 152 -19.91 9.37 12.48
N MET A 153 -19.89 10.69 12.35
CA MET A 153 -20.86 11.39 11.51
C MET A 153 -20.71 10.89 10.08
N GLY A 154 -21.81 10.53 9.40
CA GLY A 154 -21.76 9.94 8.06
C GLY A 154 -20.93 10.75 7.05
N SER A 155 -20.90 12.08 7.16
CA SER A 155 -20.03 12.95 6.36
C SER A 155 -18.53 12.71 6.58
N LEU A 156 -18.11 12.48 7.83
CA LEU A 156 -16.73 12.17 8.19
C LEU A 156 -16.34 10.77 7.70
N ALA A 157 -17.23 9.78 7.79
CA ALA A 157 -17.01 8.45 7.23
C ALA A 157 -16.79 8.52 5.71
N MET A 158 -17.67 9.23 5.01
CA MET A 158 -17.58 9.41 3.56
C MET A 158 -16.31 10.17 3.15
N SER A 159 -15.95 11.22 3.88
CA SER A 159 -14.70 11.96 3.64
C SER A 159 -13.46 11.08 3.82
N HIS A 160 -13.43 10.26 4.88
CA HIS A 160 -12.35 9.33 5.12
C HIS A 160 -12.25 8.25 4.04
N ALA A 161 -13.38 7.68 3.61
CA ALA A 161 -13.45 6.72 2.52
C ALA A 161 -12.93 7.33 1.21
N SER A 162 -13.31 8.58 0.88
CA SER A 162 -12.78 9.30 -0.29
C SER A 162 -11.25 9.42 -0.23
N ARG A 163 -10.70 9.83 0.91
CA ARG A 163 -9.25 9.95 1.12
C ARG A 163 -8.49 8.63 1.01
N CYS A 164 -9.13 7.50 1.32
CA CYS A 164 -8.56 6.18 1.08
C CYS A 164 -8.50 5.88 -0.41
N ILE A 165 -9.58 6.15 -1.15
CA ILE A 165 -9.65 5.91 -2.61
C ILE A 165 -8.68 6.83 -3.37
N GLU A 166 -8.54 8.09 -2.95
CA GLU A 166 -7.63 9.06 -3.55
C GLU A 166 -6.16 8.60 -3.58
N ARG A 167 -5.78 7.64 -2.73
CA ARG A 167 -4.43 7.04 -2.73
C ARG A 167 -4.12 6.25 -3.99
N VAL A 168 -5.12 5.93 -4.83
CA VAL A 168 -4.88 5.34 -6.14
C VAL A 168 -3.95 6.20 -7.01
N TRP A 169 -3.93 7.54 -6.83
CA TRP A 169 -3.01 8.41 -7.56
C TRP A 169 -1.54 8.23 -7.19
N MET A 170 -1.26 7.59 -6.06
CA MET A 170 0.11 7.30 -5.62
C MET A 170 0.62 5.94 -6.12
N VAL A 171 -0.24 5.12 -6.75
CA VAL A 171 0.13 3.79 -7.25
C VAL A 171 1.34 3.81 -8.20
N PRO A 172 1.46 4.74 -9.16
CA PRO A 172 2.66 4.79 -10.02
C PRO A 172 3.93 5.15 -9.25
N ALA A 173 3.84 6.01 -8.22
CA ALA A 173 4.98 6.32 -7.38
C ALA A 173 5.43 5.09 -6.58
N PHE A 174 4.47 4.26 -6.14
CA PHE A 174 4.78 2.99 -5.49
C PHE A 174 5.37 1.96 -6.45
N ALA A 175 4.87 1.86 -7.68
CA ALA A 175 5.46 1.04 -8.73
C ALA A 175 6.94 1.43 -8.97
N TYR A 176 7.22 2.73 -9.09
CA TYR A 176 8.60 3.23 -9.19
C TYR A 176 9.46 2.85 -7.97
N ALA A 177 8.94 2.99 -6.74
CA ALA A 177 9.64 2.58 -5.53
C ALA A 177 9.98 1.09 -5.52
N LYS A 178 9.04 0.23 -5.96
CA LYS A 178 9.28 -1.21 -6.14
C LYS A 178 10.37 -1.48 -7.18
N LYS A 179 10.32 -0.83 -8.35
CA LYS A 179 11.36 -0.98 -9.39
C LYS A 179 12.74 -0.54 -8.89
N LEU A 180 12.79 0.57 -8.17
CA LEU A 180 14.02 1.08 -7.58
C LEU A 180 14.60 0.05 -6.59
N ARG A 181 13.76 -0.50 -5.70
CA ARG A 181 14.18 -1.52 -4.76
C ARG A 181 14.70 -2.77 -5.49
N TRP A 182 13.95 -3.24 -6.48
CA TRP A 182 14.35 -4.39 -7.29
C TRP A 182 15.73 -4.20 -7.95
N CYS A 183 16.02 -3.00 -8.46
CA CYS A 183 17.35 -2.66 -8.98
C CYS A 183 18.44 -2.72 -7.91
N MET A 184 18.16 -2.30 -6.68
CA MET A 184 19.10 -2.37 -5.57
C MET A 184 19.44 -3.82 -5.22
N ASP A 185 18.42 -4.66 -5.11
CA ASP A 185 18.55 -6.06 -4.71
C ASP A 185 19.28 -6.88 -5.80
N ASN A 186 19.03 -6.59 -7.07
CA ASN A 186 19.67 -7.25 -8.21
C ASN A 186 20.97 -6.56 -8.68
N ARG A 187 21.40 -5.49 -7.99
CA ARG A 187 22.61 -4.70 -8.31
C ARG A 187 22.68 -4.23 -9.77
N LEU A 188 21.52 -3.90 -10.34
CA LEU A 188 21.40 -3.56 -11.76
C LEU A 188 21.86 -2.13 -12.05
N HIS A 189 22.27 -1.93 -13.30
CA HIS A 189 22.88 -0.69 -13.79
C HIS A 189 24.16 -0.33 -13.03
N GLY A 190 25.01 -1.34 -12.79
CA GLY A 190 26.28 -1.28 -12.08
C GLY A 190 27.49 -1.28 -13.02
N ASN A 191 27.79 -0.17 -13.71
CA ASN A 191 29.14 0.02 -14.24
C ASN A 191 29.99 0.71 -13.15
N ASN A 192 31.32 0.62 -13.16
CA ASN A 192 32.19 1.15 -12.07
C ASN A 192 31.94 2.62 -11.67
N LYS A 193 31.19 3.39 -12.47
CA LYS A 193 30.82 4.79 -12.25
C LYS A 193 29.40 5.03 -11.69
N HIS A 194 28.47 4.09 -11.82
CA HIS A 194 27.08 4.24 -11.39
C HIS A 194 26.61 2.92 -10.79
N LYS A 195 26.29 2.88 -9.50
CA LYS A 195 25.56 1.78 -8.85
C LYS A 195 24.29 2.36 -8.26
N VAL A 196 23.10 1.87 -8.64
CA VAL A 196 21.86 2.19 -7.91
C VAL A 196 21.96 1.54 -6.53
N PRO A 197 21.72 2.22 -5.40
CA PRO A 197 21.24 3.60 -5.20
C PRO A 197 22.34 4.58 -4.68
N LEU A 198 23.61 4.28 -4.96
CA LEU A 198 24.79 4.90 -4.35
C LEU A 198 25.66 5.62 -5.38
N CYS A 199 25.05 6.25 -6.38
CA CYS A 199 25.80 7.00 -7.39
C CYS A 199 26.53 8.18 -6.71
N SER A 200 27.85 8.06 -6.52
CA SER A 200 28.69 9.00 -5.77
C SER A 200 28.72 10.41 -6.38
N SER A 201 28.49 10.53 -7.68
CA SER A 201 28.51 11.81 -8.40
C SER A 201 27.23 12.64 -8.27
N CYS A 202 26.16 12.11 -7.64
CA CYS A 202 24.84 12.75 -7.70
C CYS A 202 24.27 13.20 -6.37
N ARG A 203 23.60 14.36 -6.41
CA ARG A 203 23.06 15.09 -5.25
C ARG A 203 21.54 14.94 -5.09
N VAL A 204 20.87 14.19 -5.96
CA VAL A 204 19.41 14.03 -5.84
C VAL A 204 19.13 12.99 -4.77
N LYS A 205 18.58 13.47 -3.65
CA LYS A 205 18.11 12.64 -2.55
C LYS A 205 16.70 12.17 -2.88
N GLU A 206 16.47 10.86 -2.81
CA GLU A 206 15.12 10.31 -2.72
C GLU A 206 14.95 9.61 -1.38
N VAL A 207 13.73 9.60 -0.88
CA VAL A 207 13.37 8.85 0.32
C VAL A 207 12.61 7.63 -0.14
N LEU A 208 13.15 6.46 0.19
CA LEU A 208 12.53 5.17 -0.11
C LEU A 208 12.06 4.56 1.22
N ALA A 209 10.82 4.08 1.24
CA ALA A 209 10.36 3.25 2.34
C ALA A 209 11.06 1.89 2.26
N ASP A 210 11.50 1.38 3.40
CA ASP A 210 12.07 0.05 3.57
C ASP A 210 11.33 -0.64 4.71
N VAL A 211 11.15 -1.95 4.57
CA VAL A 211 10.45 -2.76 5.55
C VAL A 211 11.34 -3.92 5.93
N ASP A 212 11.60 -4.08 7.23
CA ASP A 212 12.43 -5.17 7.74
C ASP A 212 11.65 -6.49 7.84
N GLN A 213 12.33 -7.55 8.29
CA GLN A 213 11.74 -8.89 8.45
C GLN A 213 10.61 -8.93 9.50
N LEU A 214 10.55 -7.94 10.39
CA LEU A 214 9.51 -7.80 11.41
C LEU A 214 8.40 -6.84 10.96
N LEU A 215 8.33 -6.53 9.66
CA LEU A 215 7.38 -5.62 9.03
C LEU A 215 7.44 -4.17 9.57
N ARG A 216 8.58 -3.78 10.15
CA ARG A 216 8.78 -2.40 10.62
C ARG A 216 9.24 -1.53 9.47
N ALA A 217 8.51 -0.46 9.25
CA ALA A 217 8.82 0.53 8.24
C ALA A 217 9.91 1.49 8.72
N ARG A 218 10.84 1.83 7.82
CA ARG A 218 11.81 2.91 7.99
C ARG A 218 11.99 3.64 6.67
N ASN A 219 12.40 4.90 6.76
CA ASN A 219 12.77 5.68 5.59
C ASN A 219 14.28 5.61 5.40
N ILE A 220 14.73 5.19 4.22
CA ILE A 220 16.13 5.25 3.81
C ILE A 220 16.32 6.36 2.79
N VAL A 221 17.40 7.13 2.96
CA VAL A 221 17.78 8.16 1.99
C VAL A 221 18.69 7.54 0.96
N VAL A 222 18.24 7.54 -0.29
CA VAL A 222 18.99 7.04 -1.44
C VAL A 222 19.47 8.21 -2.31
N ARG A 223 20.62 8.06 -2.98
CA ARG A 223 21.21 9.09 -3.85
C ARG A 223 21.32 8.55 -5.27
N ILE A 224 20.43 9.04 -6.14
CA ILE A 224 20.32 8.57 -7.52
C ILE A 224 20.66 9.69 -8.51
N CYS A 225 21.31 9.35 -9.62
CA CYS A 225 21.51 10.30 -10.72
C CYS A 225 20.27 10.39 -11.60
N SER A 226 20.13 11.46 -12.39
CA SER A 226 19.03 11.57 -13.38
C SER A 226 19.01 10.38 -14.33
N ILE A 227 20.18 9.95 -14.83
CA ILE A 227 20.31 8.81 -15.74
C ILE A 227 19.79 7.51 -15.11
N CYS A 228 20.19 7.20 -13.88
CA CYS A 228 19.72 6.00 -13.18
C CYS A 228 18.23 6.10 -12.84
N ARG A 229 17.73 7.30 -12.49
CA ARG A 229 16.31 7.53 -12.26
C ARG A 229 15.49 7.26 -13.53
N ASP A 230 15.93 7.81 -14.67
CA ASP A 230 15.25 7.64 -15.95
C ASP A 230 15.35 6.20 -16.45
N PHE A 231 16.49 5.55 -16.21
CA PHE A 231 16.64 4.10 -16.42
C PHE A 231 15.58 3.33 -15.63
N VAL A 232 15.48 3.52 -14.30
CA VAL A 232 14.50 2.83 -13.43
C VAL A 232 13.07 3.09 -13.89
N LYS A 233 12.75 4.34 -14.27
CA LYS A 233 11.43 4.70 -14.81
C LYS A 233 11.12 3.97 -16.12
N GLY A 234 12.10 3.81 -17.00
CA GLY A 234 11.96 3.15 -18.30
C GLY A 234 11.95 1.62 -18.25
N MET A 235 12.19 1.00 -17.09
CA MET A 235 12.13 -0.46 -16.97
C MET A 235 10.71 -0.98 -17.10
N SER A 236 10.58 -2.13 -17.77
CA SER A 236 9.32 -2.84 -17.92
C SER A 236 8.87 -3.42 -16.59
N ALA A 237 7.80 -2.87 -16.02
CA ALA A 237 7.17 -3.38 -14.80
C ALA A 237 6.67 -4.82 -14.96
N LEU A 238 6.17 -5.17 -16.15
CA LEU A 238 5.74 -6.54 -16.46
C LEU A 238 6.91 -7.53 -16.39
N GLU A 239 8.06 -7.16 -16.93
CA GLU A 239 9.23 -8.04 -16.93
C GLU A 239 9.81 -8.22 -15.53
N ILE A 240 9.85 -7.14 -14.73
CA ILE A 240 10.24 -7.22 -13.33
C ILE A 240 9.28 -8.14 -12.57
N ALA A 241 7.96 -7.99 -12.74
CA ALA A 241 6.97 -8.85 -12.09
C ALA A 241 7.15 -10.33 -12.47
N ARG A 242 7.45 -10.64 -13.73
CA ARG A 242 7.77 -12.01 -14.17
C ARG A 242 9.01 -12.57 -13.49
N GLN A 243 10.05 -11.74 -13.33
CA GLN A 243 11.29 -12.16 -12.69
C GLN A 243 11.11 -12.36 -11.19
N GLU A 244 10.38 -11.48 -10.51
CA GLU A 244 10.01 -11.64 -9.10
C GLU A 244 9.20 -12.93 -8.88
N MET A 245 8.22 -13.22 -9.73
CA MET A 245 7.45 -14.46 -9.68
C MET A 245 8.35 -15.70 -9.79
N ASN A 246 9.38 -15.67 -10.65
CA ASN A 246 10.33 -16.78 -10.78
C ASN A 246 11.29 -16.91 -9.59
N GLN A 247 11.56 -15.82 -8.87
CA GLN A 247 12.39 -15.79 -7.67
C GLN A 247 11.62 -16.24 -6.42
N GLN A 248 10.29 -16.15 -6.44
CA GLN A 248 9.45 -16.64 -5.36
C GLN A 248 9.47 -18.17 -5.31
N ARG A 249 9.70 -18.70 -4.10
CA ARG A 249 9.49 -20.13 -3.84
C ARG A 249 8.01 -20.44 -4.05
N PRO A 250 7.63 -21.54 -4.73
CA PRO A 250 6.23 -21.89 -4.86
C PRO A 250 5.62 -21.96 -3.46
N ALA A 251 4.61 -21.13 -3.20
CA ALA A 251 3.84 -21.23 -1.97
C ALA A 251 3.26 -22.64 -1.94
N VAL A 252 3.54 -23.38 -0.86
CA VAL A 252 2.80 -24.61 -0.59
C VAL A 252 1.39 -24.14 -0.28
N PHE A 253 0.48 -24.38 -1.23
CA PHE A 253 -0.93 -24.13 -1.02
C PHE A 253 -1.45 -25.21 -0.08
N ASP A 254 -1.28 -25.00 1.23
CA ASP A 254 -2.00 -25.81 2.19
C ASP A 254 -3.49 -25.49 2.01
N PRO A 255 -4.34 -26.51 1.72
CA PRO A 255 -5.76 -26.27 1.61
C PRO A 255 -6.25 -25.59 2.89
N LEU A 256 -7.19 -24.66 2.74
CA LEU A 256 -7.87 -24.07 3.88
C LEU A 256 -8.70 -25.12 4.59
N THR A 257 -8.06 -25.85 5.50
CA THR A 257 -8.72 -26.74 6.45
C THR A 257 -9.08 -25.94 7.70
N PRO A 258 -10.04 -26.42 8.51
CA PRO A 258 -10.31 -25.83 9.82
C PRO A 258 -9.04 -25.66 10.67
N ASN A 259 -8.13 -26.65 10.66
CA ASN A 259 -6.87 -26.58 11.40
C ASN A 259 -5.94 -25.48 10.86
N THR A 260 -5.81 -25.33 9.53
CA THR A 260 -4.99 -24.27 8.92
C THR A 260 -5.56 -22.90 9.27
N LEU A 261 -6.88 -22.75 9.25
CA LEU A 261 -7.57 -21.52 9.65
C LEU A 261 -7.35 -21.18 11.13
N ASP A 262 -7.37 -22.18 12.02
CA ASP A 262 -7.10 -21.99 13.44
C ASP A 262 -5.66 -21.59 13.73
N VAL A 263 -4.68 -22.17 13.01
CA VAL A 263 -3.27 -21.78 13.13
C VAL A 263 -3.08 -20.34 12.68
N LEU A 264 -3.61 -19.98 11.51
CA LEU A 264 -3.56 -18.60 11.02
C LEU A 264 -4.19 -17.66 12.04
N ALA A 265 -5.41 -17.95 12.49
CA ALA A 265 -6.10 -17.14 13.50
C ALA A 265 -5.30 -16.91 14.78
N ARG A 266 -4.58 -17.93 15.27
CA ARG A 266 -3.73 -17.82 16.48
C ARG A 266 -2.54 -16.90 16.28
N ASP A 267 -1.88 -16.96 15.12
CA ASP A 267 -0.75 -16.06 14.83
C ASP A 267 -1.16 -14.58 14.76
N PHE A 268 -2.45 -14.31 14.50
CA PHE A 268 -3.05 -12.95 14.54
C PHE A 268 -3.67 -12.59 15.89
N SER A 269 -3.83 -13.55 16.81
CA SER A 269 -4.22 -13.28 18.20
C SER A 269 -3.03 -12.66 18.94
N LEU A 270 -3.32 -11.70 19.82
CA LEU A 270 -2.40 -10.71 20.40
C LEU A 270 -1.15 -11.22 21.15
N ASP A 271 -0.96 -12.53 21.24
CA ASP A 271 0.23 -13.12 21.86
C ASP A 271 1.50 -12.91 20.99
N ASN A 272 1.35 -12.73 19.66
CA ASN A 272 2.43 -12.32 18.76
C ASN A 272 2.49 -10.79 18.62
N SER A 273 2.85 -10.14 19.73
CA SER A 273 3.04 -8.71 19.85
C SER A 273 4.17 -8.17 18.96
N PHE A 274 3.88 -7.89 17.69
CA PHE A 274 4.71 -6.99 16.87
C PHE A 274 4.52 -5.56 17.39
N CYS A 275 5.50 -5.13 18.19
CA CYS A 275 5.50 -3.97 19.07
C CYS A 275 4.90 -2.69 18.46
N THR A 276 4.08 -2.05 19.29
CA THR A 276 3.76 -0.63 19.28
C THR A 276 5.04 0.21 19.29
N ALA A 277 5.41 0.80 18.15
CA ALA A 277 6.31 1.94 18.15
C ALA A 277 5.45 3.21 18.31
N SER A 278 5.57 3.78 19.51
CA SER A 278 4.98 5.00 20.07
C SER A 278 4.62 6.12 19.11
N VAL A 279 3.43 6.68 19.35
CA VAL A 279 2.84 7.91 18.78
C VAL A 279 3.49 9.19 19.35
N GLU A 280 4.56 9.10 20.16
CA GLU A 280 5.02 10.23 20.99
C GLU A 280 6.08 11.17 20.39
N SER A 281 6.57 10.96 19.15
CA SER A 281 7.64 11.84 18.60
C SER A 281 7.19 12.93 17.62
N LEU A 282 5.88 13.21 17.49
CA LEU A 282 5.39 14.29 16.61
C LEU A 282 4.78 15.50 17.32
N CYS A 283 4.86 15.57 18.66
CA CYS A 283 4.40 16.73 19.43
C CYS A 283 5.54 17.44 20.17
N MET A 284 6.66 17.71 19.52
CA MET A 284 7.63 18.70 20.00
C MET A 284 8.38 19.26 18.80
N LEU A 285 7.82 20.25 18.13
CA LEU A 285 8.53 21.34 17.46
C LEU A 285 7.50 22.41 17.08
N GLU A 286 7.90 23.66 17.28
CA GLU A 286 7.15 24.91 17.04
C GLU A 286 6.22 25.39 18.18
N THR A 287 6.82 25.73 19.32
CA THR A 287 6.37 26.92 20.07
C THR A 287 6.99 28.17 19.43
N PRO A 288 6.21 29.18 19.01
CA PRO A 288 6.77 30.48 18.64
C PRO A 288 7.28 31.16 19.91
N ARG A 289 8.57 31.51 19.95
CA ARG A 289 9.07 32.47 20.94
C ARG A 289 8.50 33.83 20.58
N SER A 290 7.76 34.41 21.52
CA SER A 290 7.40 35.81 21.56
C SER A 290 8.65 36.66 21.78
N ASP A 291 9.06 37.44 20.78
CA ASP A 291 9.95 38.58 21.01
C ASP A 291 9.10 39.83 21.19
N SER A 292 8.92 40.24 22.44
CA SER A 292 8.47 41.58 22.81
C SER A 292 9.68 42.45 23.15
N GLU A 293 9.71 43.61 22.51
CA GLU A 293 10.29 44.88 22.99
C GLU A 293 11.81 45.03 23.08
N ARG A 294 12.34 45.86 22.17
CA ARG A 294 13.22 46.96 22.59
C ARG A 294 13.01 48.20 21.74
N THR A 295 12.39 49.19 22.37
CA THR A 295 12.40 50.61 22.02
C THR A 295 13.77 51.21 22.34
N GLU A 296 14.32 52.04 21.44
CA GLU A 296 15.23 53.20 21.69
C GLU A 296 15.55 53.83 20.31
N VAL A 297 14.94 54.95 19.91
CA VAL A 297 15.31 56.37 20.16
C VAL A 297 16.40 56.92 19.21
N LEU A 298 16.12 58.13 18.67
CA LEU A 298 16.90 59.04 17.79
C LEU A 298 16.78 58.73 16.29
N SER A 299 16.35 59.63 15.40
CA SER A 299 16.21 61.10 15.41
C SER A 299 15.24 61.52 14.30
#